data_AF-A0A934LCN7-F1
#
_entry.id   AF-A0A934LCN7-F1
#
_cell.length_a   1.000
_cell.length_b   1.000
_cell.length_c   1.000
_cell.angle_alpha   90.00
_cell.angle_beta   90.00
_cell.angle_gamma   90.00
#
_symmetry.space_group_name_H-M   'P 1'
#
loop_
_entity.id
_entity.type
_entity.pdbx_description
1 polymer ?
#
loop_
_entity_poly.entity_id
_entity_poly.type
_entity_poly.pdbx_seq_one_letter_code
_entity_poly.pdbx_strand_id
1 'polypeptide(L)'
;MLKASPDSYQQENHVIDTEYHWRRRGRATWNDVAAALDQPPSGLWTNGFSTVVAGQNDRVPEALANGLTSSLRLIQPQNLIIWVGAPGADYGNPRRKVRSMFRYADAQYNIGVTDPVIERQYFGKANGEYTVANAILCISLGELHEGYAYKLVAAIITPERVAAGI
;
A
#
# COMPACT_ATOMS: atom_id res chain seq x y z
N MET A 1 19.55 4.41 18.30
CA MET A 1 18.91 3.08 18.51
C MET A 1 17.43 3.10 18.06
N LEU A 2 16.78 1.95 17.83
CA LEU A 2 15.32 1.88 17.58
C LEU A 2 14.58 1.65 18.90
N LYS A 3 13.50 2.40 19.16
CA LYS A 3 12.61 2.18 20.31
C LYS A 3 11.19 1.93 19.81
N ALA A 4 10.59 0.80 20.18
CA ALA A 4 9.19 0.53 19.89
C ALA A 4 8.30 1.64 20.48
N SER A 5 7.36 2.12 19.67
CA SER A 5 6.41 3.17 20.04
C SER A 5 5.08 2.92 19.31
N PRO A 6 4.41 1.79 19.61
CA PRO A 6 3.16 1.44 18.96
C PRO A 6 2.06 2.46 19.27
N ASP A 7 1.14 2.64 18.31
CA ASP A 7 -0.07 3.46 18.50
C ASP A 7 -1.29 2.74 17.94
N SER A 8 -2.24 2.37 18.82
CA SER A 8 -3.46 1.63 18.46
C SER A 8 -3.17 0.40 17.59
N TYR A 9 -3.60 0.38 16.32
CA TYR A 9 -3.34 -0.71 15.38
C TYR A 9 -1.97 -0.66 14.70
N GLN A 10 -1.21 0.42 14.85
CA GLN A 10 0.13 0.59 14.30
C GLN A 10 1.20 0.03 15.25
N GLN A 11 1.14 -1.28 15.46
CA GLN A 11 2.06 -2.00 16.36
C GLN A 11 3.51 -2.02 15.85
N GLU A 12 3.70 -1.75 14.55
CA GLU A 12 5.00 -1.75 13.88
C GLU A 12 5.79 -0.45 14.10
N ASN A 13 5.19 0.57 14.73
CA ASN A 13 5.82 1.89 14.89
C ASN A 13 7.04 1.87 15.83
N HIS A 14 8.11 2.51 15.38
CA HIS A 14 9.34 2.71 16.13
C HIS A 14 9.81 4.15 16.04
N VAL A 15 10.30 4.71 17.15
CA VAL A 15 11.04 5.98 17.15
C VAL A 15 12.47 5.68 16.73
N ILE A 16 12.90 6.38 15.68
CA ILE A 16 14.29 6.40 15.24
C ILE A 16 15.02 7.47 16.02
N ASP A 17 15.98 7.05 16.81
CA ASP A 17 16.91 7.94 17.49
C ASP A 17 17.82 8.64 16.47
N THR A 18 17.66 9.96 16.40
CA THR A 18 18.32 10.84 15.44
C THR A 18 19.81 11.04 15.71
N GLU A 19 20.30 10.67 16.89
CA GLU A 19 21.73 10.77 17.22
C GLU A 19 22.56 9.64 16.58
N TYR A 20 21.90 8.60 16.06
CA TYR A 20 22.56 7.47 15.40
C TYR A 20 22.21 7.40 13.91
N HIS A 21 23.24 7.49 13.07
CA HIS A 21 23.06 7.43 11.62
C HIS A 21 23.06 5.99 11.11
N TRP A 22 22.07 5.69 10.26
CA TRP A 22 21.99 4.40 9.60
C TRP A 22 23.04 4.31 8.50
N ARG A 23 23.85 3.26 8.53
CA ARG A 23 24.74 2.92 7.43
C ARG A 23 24.12 1.81 6.61
N ARG A 24 24.05 2.02 5.29
CA ARG A 24 23.63 0.97 4.36
C ARG A 24 24.55 -0.25 4.50
N ARG A 25 23.97 -1.40 4.86
CA ARG A 25 24.67 -2.69 5.02
C ARG A 25 24.61 -3.59 3.79
N GLY A 26 23.65 -3.36 2.91
CA GLY A 26 23.46 -4.19 1.72
C GLY A 26 22.27 -3.73 0.90
N ARG A 27 21.73 -4.66 0.10
CA ARG A 27 20.48 -4.52 -0.66
C ARG A 27 19.77 -5.87 -0.62
N ALA A 28 18.49 -5.86 -0.30
CA ALA A 28 17.66 -7.05 -0.40
C ALA A 28 17.54 -7.47 -1.86
N THR A 29 17.66 -8.77 -2.11
CA THR A 29 17.37 -9.39 -3.41
C THR A 29 15.86 -9.60 -3.56
N TRP A 30 15.41 -9.90 -4.78
CA TRP A 30 14.01 -10.26 -5.01
C TRP A 30 13.58 -11.46 -4.15
N ASN A 31 14.46 -12.45 -3.98
CA ASN A 31 14.21 -13.62 -3.15
C ASN A 31 14.09 -13.24 -1.66
N ASP A 32 14.88 -12.28 -1.18
CA ASP A 32 14.77 -11.79 0.21
C ASP A 32 13.42 -11.12 0.45
N VAL A 33 12.95 -10.31 -0.51
CA VAL A 33 11.62 -9.66 -0.41
C VAL A 33 10.51 -10.70 -0.50
N ALA A 34 10.62 -11.68 -1.40
CA ALA A 34 9.64 -12.76 -1.53
C ALA A 34 9.59 -13.65 -0.27
N ALA A 35 10.73 -13.90 0.37
CA ALA A 35 10.80 -14.65 1.63
C ALA A 35 10.21 -13.87 2.82
N ALA A 36 10.07 -12.54 2.71
CA ALA A 36 9.48 -11.69 3.74
C ALA A 36 7.96 -11.49 3.60
N LEU A 37 7.32 -12.14 2.62
CA LEU A 37 5.86 -12.08 2.46
C LEU A 37 5.15 -12.58 3.72
N ASP A 38 4.05 -11.91 4.09
CA ASP A 38 3.23 -12.36 5.21
C ASP A 38 2.59 -13.72 4.91
N GLN A 39 2.64 -14.63 5.87
CA GLN A 39 2.11 -15.99 5.76
C GLN A 39 1.22 -16.37 6.96
N PRO A 40 0.14 -17.15 6.74
CA PRO A 40 -0.45 -17.44 5.43
C PRO A 40 -1.10 -16.19 4.83
N PRO A 41 -1.36 -16.17 3.50
CA PRO A 41 -2.10 -15.06 2.89
C PRO A 41 -3.47 -14.89 3.56
N SER A 42 -3.63 -13.77 4.27
CA SER A 42 -4.89 -13.36 4.89
C SER A 42 -5.29 -12.01 4.35
N GLY A 43 -6.59 -11.75 4.18
CA GLY A 43 -7.09 -10.47 3.65
C GLY A 43 -6.48 -9.23 4.34
N LEU A 44 -6.59 -8.08 3.67
CA LEU A 44 -6.02 -6.81 4.15
C LEU A 44 -6.90 -6.20 5.25
N TRP A 45 -6.87 -6.79 6.45
CA TRP A 45 -7.72 -6.46 7.60
C TRP A 45 -9.21 -6.61 7.28
N THR A 46 -10.02 -5.61 7.61
CA THR A 46 -11.47 -5.63 7.39
C THR A 46 -11.81 -5.24 5.95
N ASN A 47 -12.65 -6.06 5.30
CA ASN A 47 -13.25 -5.77 4.00
C ASN A 47 -14.72 -5.31 4.15
N GLY A 48 -15.33 -4.87 3.05
CA GLY A 48 -16.74 -4.43 3.00
C GLY A 48 -16.93 -2.91 3.05
N PHE A 49 -15.85 -2.14 3.21
CA PHE A 49 -15.89 -0.69 3.29
C PHE A 49 -15.02 -0.07 2.20
N SER A 50 -15.63 0.79 1.39
CA SER A 50 -15.03 1.37 0.20
C SER A 50 -15.31 2.86 0.12
N THR A 51 -14.35 3.63 -0.38
CA THR A 51 -14.56 5.02 -0.79
C THR A 51 -15.53 5.05 -1.97
N VAL A 52 -16.50 5.97 -1.95
CA VAL A 52 -17.54 6.10 -2.99
C VAL A 52 -16.92 6.31 -4.37
N VAL A 53 -15.84 7.10 -4.43
CA VAL A 53 -15.17 7.48 -5.68
C VAL A 53 -14.02 6.50 -5.97
N ALA A 54 -14.35 5.42 -6.71
CA ALA A 54 -13.42 4.41 -7.22
C ALA A 54 -12.64 3.60 -6.16
N GLY A 55 -13.12 3.55 -4.91
CA GLY A 55 -12.55 2.67 -3.88
C GLY A 55 -13.15 1.26 -3.92
N GLN A 56 -12.35 0.25 -3.56
CA GLN A 56 -12.85 -1.10 -3.29
C GLN A 56 -12.04 -1.72 -2.16
N ASN A 57 -12.71 -2.00 -1.04
CA ASN A 57 -12.10 -2.52 0.18
C ASN A 57 -10.90 -1.68 0.66
N ASP A 58 -10.93 -0.37 0.46
CA ASP A 58 -9.81 0.55 0.65
C ASP A 58 -9.83 1.33 1.97
N ARG A 59 -10.78 1.04 2.87
CA ARG A 59 -10.85 1.65 4.20
C ARG A 59 -11.43 0.72 5.25
N VAL A 60 -11.21 1.06 6.52
CA VAL A 60 -11.71 0.36 7.70
C VAL A 60 -12.33 1.40 8.64
N PRO A 61 -13.59 1.25 9.08
CA PRO A 61 -14.19 2.16 10.07
C PRO A 61 -13.39 2.16 11.38
N GLU A 62 -13.31 3.32 12.03
CA GLU A 62 -12.60 3.51 13.30
C GLU A 62 -12.93 2.43 14.35
N ALA A 63 -14.22 2.14 14.54
CA ALA A 63 -14.68 1.14 15.51
C ALA A 63 -14.09 -0.26 15.28
N LEU A 64 -13.78 -0.61 14.02
CA LEU A 64 -13.17 -1.89 13.67
C LEU A 64 -11.64 -1.78 13.67
N ALA A 65 -11.10 -0.63 13.26
CA ALA A 65 -9.66 -0.38 13.22
C ALA A 65 -9.02 -0.51 14.62
N ASN A 66 -9.70 -0.01 15.67
CA ASN A 66 -9.21 -0.09 17.05
C ASN A 66 -9.05 -1.51 17.60
N GLY A 67 -9.65 -2.53 16.95
CA GLY A 67 -9.47 -3.94 17.31
C GLY A 67 -8.33 -4.64 16.55
N LEU A 68 -7.66 -3.96 15.62
CA LEU A 68 -6.59 -4.55 14.82
C LEU A 68 -5.25 -4.49 15.57
N THR A 69 -4.36 -5.42 15.23
CA THR A 69 -3.05 -5.59 15.89
C THR A 69 -1.86 -5.39 14.93
N SER A 70 -2.14 -4.94 13.71
CA SER A 70 -1.14 -4.67 12.69
C SER A 70 -1.65 -3.60 11.74
N SER A 71 -0.72 -2.87 11.13
CA SER A 71 -0.98 -1.82 10.15
C SER A 71 -0.14 -1.96 8.88
N LEU A 72 0.75 -2.96 8.82
CA LEU A 72 1.55 -3.26 7.63
C LEU A 72 1.28 -4.66 7.13
N ARG A 73 1.24 -4.80 5.80
CA ARG A 73 1.23 -6.09 5.11
C ARG A 73 2.17 -6.11 3.92
N LEU A 74 2.95 -7.17 3.78
CA LEU A 74 3.73 -7.44 2.58
C LEU A 74 3.11 -8.62 1.84
N ILE A 75 2.55 -8.34 0.66
CA ILE A 75 1.72 -9.31 -0.07
C ILE A 75 2.17 -9.49 -1.51
N GLN A 76 1.86 -10.65 -2.09
CA GLN A 76 1.94 -10.86 -3.53
C GLN A 76 0.53 -10.89 -4.12
N PRO A 77 0.09 -9.82 -4.82
CA PRO A 77 -1.22 -9.77 -5.44
C PRO A 77 -1.29 -10.64 -6.71
N GLN A 78 -2.52 -10.95 -7.11
CA GLN A 78 -2.85 -11.49 -8.43
C GLN A 78 -3.40 -10.36 -9.31
N ASN A 79 -3.02 -10.36 -10.59
CA ASN A 79 -3.54 -9.46 -11.63
C ASN A 79 -3.44 -7.97 -11.25
N LEU A 80 -2.26 -7.51 -10.83
CA LEU A 80 -2.04 -6.11 -10.49
C LEU A 80 -2.13 -5.22 -11.74
N ILE A 81 -3.01 -4.23 -11.65
CA ILE A 81 -3.19 -3.15 -12.63
C ILE A 81 -3.01 -1.82 -11.92
N ILE A 82 -2.20 -0.94 -12.51
CA ILE A 82 -2.14 0.46 -12.10
C ILE A 82 -3.10 1.25 -12.97
N TRP A 83 -4.09 1.87 -12.34
CA TRP A 83 -5.05 2.73 -12.99
C TRP A 83 -4.68 4.20 -12.78
N VAL A 84 -4.75 4.98 -13.85
CA VAL A 84 -4.48 6.41 -13.86
C VAL A 84 -5.69 7.14 -14.45
N GLY A 85 -6.28 8.04 -13.68
CA GLY A 85 -7.43 8.80 -14.14
C GLY A 85 -7.94 9.79 -13.10
N ALA A 86 -9.09 10.39 -13.37
CA ALA A 86 -9.71 11.39 -12.50
C ALA A 86 -11.10 10.89 -12.06
N PRO A 87 -11.19 10.07 -10.99
CA PRO A 87 -12.42 9.36 -10.68
C PRO A 87 -13.53 10.29 -10.18
N GLY A 88 -13.18 11.51 -9.75
CA GLY A 88 -14.13 12.54 -9.36
C GLY A 88 -14.54 13.49 -10.50
N ALA A 89 -14.11 13.26 -11.74
CA ALA A 89 -14.40 14.17 -12.86
C ALA A 89 -15.91 14.36 -13.06
N ASP A 90 -16.68 13.28 -13.01
CA ASP A 90 -18.15 13.30 -13.13
C ASP A 90 -18.84 13.99 -11.96
N TYR A 91 -18.12 14.19 -10.85
CA TYR A 91 -18.58 14.86 -9.63
C TYR A 91 -17.98 16.27 -9.47
N GLY A 92 -17.42 16.84 -10.54
CA GLY A 92 -16.82 18.19 -10.52
C GLY A 92 -15.49 18.29 -9.77
N ASN A 93 -14.86 17.16 -9.42
CA ASN A 93 -13.56 17.08 -8.76
C ASN A 93 -12.58 16.24 -9.59
N PRO A 94 -12.06 16.76 -10.72
CA PRO A 94 -11.25 16.01 -11.67
C PRO A 94 -9.80 15.81 -11.17
N ARG A 95 -9.58 15.67 -9.86
CA ARG A 95 -8.27 15.37 -9.30
C ARG A 95 -7.80 14.02 -9.83
N ARG A 96 -6.69 14.08 -10.55
CA ARG A 96 -6.01 12.90 -11.07
C ARG A 96 -5.47 12.05 -9.92
N LYS A 97 -5.57 10.73 -10.06
CA LYS A 97 -5.19 9.73 -9.07
C LYS A 97 -4.47 8.58 -9.75
N VAL A 98 -3.56 7.97 -9.00
CA VAL A 98 -2.95 6.67 -9.30
C VAL A 98 -3.51 5.67 -8.30
N ARG A 99 -4.11 4.60 -8.80
CA ARG A 99 -4.70 3.54 -7.97
C ARG A 99 -4.17 2.19 -8.42
N SER A 100 -4.20 1.22 -7.50
CA SER A 100 -3.84 -0.16 -7.74
C SER A 100 -5.11 -1.01 -7.68
N MET A 101 -5.35 -1.79 -8.71
CA MET A 101 -6.45 -2.73 -8.82
C MET A 101 -5.86 -4.14 -8.84
N PHE A 102 -6.29 -5.00 -7.93
CA PHE A 102 -5.74 -6.35 -7.82
C PHE A 102 -6.66 -7.30 -7.05
N ARG A 103 -6.35 -8.60 -7.13
CA ARG A 103 -6.92 -9.64 -6.28
C ARG A 103 -5.90 -10.10 -5.24
N TYR A 104 -6.35 -10.35 -4.02
CA TYR A 104 -5.51 -10.95 -2.99
C TYR A 104 -6.38 -11.73 -2.01
N ALA A 105 -5.93 -12.94 -1.63
CA ALA A 105 -6.78 -13.95 -1.03
C ALA A 105 -8.10 -14.07 -1.83
N ASP A 106 -9.25 -14.00 -1.15
CA ASP A 106 -10.57 -14.15 -1.78
C ASP A 106 -11.25 -12.82 -2.14
N ALA A 107 -10.51 -11.70 -2.14
CA ALA A 107 -11.07 -10.36 -2.34
C ALA A 107 -10.41 -9.57 -3.47
N GLN A 108 -11.18 -8.63 -4.00
CA GLN A 108 -10.72 -7.59 -4.94
C GLN A 108 -10.47 -6.29 -4.19
N TYR A 109 -9.45 -5.56 -4.62
CA TYR A 109 -9.01 -4.31 -4.04
C TYR A 109 -8.83 -3.26 -5.11
N ASN A 110 -9.22 -2.03 -4.79
CA ASN A 110 -8.88 -0.83 -5.55
C ASN A 110 -8.39 0.21 -4.55
N ILE A 111 -7.07 0.29 -4.38
CA ILE A 111 -6.39 1.03 -3.30
C ILE A 111 -5.52 2.14 -3.89
N GLY A 112 -5.56 3.33 -3.27
CA GLY A 112 -4.70 4.44 -3.67
C GLY A 112 -3.22 4.13 -3.51
N VAL A 113 -2.41 4.54 -4.49
CA VAL A 113 -0.94 4.37 -4.45
C VAL A 113 -0.32 5.62 -3.82
N THR A 114 0.57 5.42 -2.86
CA THR A 114 1.34 6.50 -2.19
C THR A 114 2.85 6.30 -2.28
N ASP A 115 3.31 5.29 -3.02
CA ASP A 115 4.72 5.12 -3.39
C ASP A 115 5.14 6.30 -4.28
N PRO A 116 6.03 7.20 -3.80
CA PRO A 116 6.34 8.45 -4.50
C PRO A 116 7.06 8.22 -5.84
N VAL A 117 7.77 7.10 -6.00
CA VAL A 117 8.45 6.74 -7.25
C VAL A 117 7.42 6.30 -8.28
N ILE A 118 6.48 5.44 -7.87
CA ILE A 118 5.40 4.96 -8.74
C ILE A 118 4.44 6.08 -9.07
N GLU A 119 4.01 6.88 -8.10
CA GLU A 119 3.12 8.01 -8.36
C GLU A 119 3.73 8.93 -9.42
N ARG A 120 4.99 9.35 -9.24
CA ARG A 120 5.67 10.21 -10.23
C ARG A 120 5.74 9.56 -11.61
N GLN A 121 6.07 8.28 -11.67
CA GLN A 121 6.14 7.54 -12.93
C GLN A 121 4.79 7.51 -13.66
N TYR A 122 3.70 7.20 -12.95
CA TYR A 122 2.38 6.98 -13.55
C TYR A 122 1.59 8.27 -13.77
N PHE A 123 1.82 9.32 -12.96
CA PHE A 123 1.31 10.66 -13.24
C PHE A 123 1.87 11.21 -14.56
N GLY A 124 3.06 10.78 -14.98
CA GLY A 124 3.62 11.15 -16.28
C GLY A 124 2.97 10.46 -17.50
N LYS A 125 2.21 9.37 -17.29
CA LYS A 125 1.61 8.59 -18.38
C LYS A 125 0.25 9.15 -18.83
N ALA A 126 -0.38 8.56 -19.83
CA ALA A 126 -1.77 8.88 -20.18
C ALA A 126 -2.75 8.30 -19.13
N ASN A 127 -3.99 8.77 -19.12
CA ASN A 127 -5.04 8.07 -18.38
C ASN A 127 -5.24 6.68 -18.99
N GLY A 128 -5.45 5.68 -18.13
CA GLY A 128 -5.61 4.29 -18.57
C GLY A 128 -5.14 3.29 -17.52
N GLU A 129 -5.08 2.03 -17.96
CA GLU A 129 -4.71 0.88 -17.15
C GLU A 129 -3.38 0.30 -17.61
N TYR A 130 -2.53 -0.05 -16.64
CA TYR A 130 -1.19 -0.56 -16.89
C TYR A 130 -0.97 -1.82 -16.05
N THR A 131 -0.92 -2.98 -16.69
CA THR A 131 -0.62 -4.25 -16.02
C THR A 131 0.82 -4.26 -15.50
N VAL A 132 0.99 -4.69 -14.26
CA VAL A 132 2.30 -4.90 -13.64
C VAL A 132 2.43 -6.38 -13.30
N ALA A 133 3.26 -7.09 -14.04
CA ALA A 133 3.58 -8.48 -13.78
C ALA A 133 4.57 -8.59 -12.61
N ASN A 134 4.47 -9.68 -11.85
CA ASN A 134 5.43 -10.05 -10.79
C ASN A 134 5.75 -8.89 -9.84
N ALA A 135 4.78 -8.55 -9.00
CA ALA A 135 4.93 -7.50 -8.00
C ALA A 135 4.69 -8.03 -6.58
N ILE A 136 5.34 -7.38 -5.62
CA ILE A 136 5.05 -7.47 -4.19
C ILE A 136 4.58 -6.08 -3.75
N LEU A 137 3.49 -6.02 -3.00
CA LEU A 137 2.95 -4.77 -2.47
C LEU A 137 3.24 -4.66 -0.98
N CYS A 138 3.76 -3.52 -0.57
CA CYS A 138 3.68 -3.08 0.82
C CYS A 138 2.39 -2.27 0.96
N ILE A 139 1.46 -2.80 1.75
CA ILE A 139 0.20 -2.15 2.07
C ILE A 139 0.29 -1.62 3.49
N SER A 140 -0.04 -0.35 3.69
CA SER A 140 -0.19 0.23 5.02
C SER A 140 -1.64 0.60 5.32
N LEU A 141 -2.00 0.58 6.60
CA LEU A 141 -3.22 1.13 7.13
C LEU A 141 -2.87 2.48 7.78
N GLY A 142 -3.28 3.56 7.13
CA GLY A 142 -3.00 4.92 7.58
C GLY A 142 -3.74 5.29 8.87
N GLU A 143 -3.39 6.45 9.42
CA GLU A 143 -4.07 7.04 10.58
C GLU A 143 -5.56 7.30 10.32
N LEU A 144 -6.31 7.46 11.41
CA LEU A 144 -7.72 7.79 11.34
C LEU A 144 -7.93 9.15 10.69
N HIS A 145 -8.77 9.17 9.66
CA HIS A 145 -9.20 10.39 8.98
C HIS A 145 -10.68 10.27 8.65
N GLU A 146 -11.47 11.25 9.10
CA GLU A 146 -12.93 11.29 8.88
C GLU A 146 -13.65 9.99 9.29
N GLY A 147 -13.23 9.37 10.41
CA GLY A 147 -13.83 8.14 10.95
C GLY A 147 -13.38 6.83 10.28
N TYR A 148 -12.36 6.88 9.42
CA TYR A 148 -11.82 5.71 8.73
C TYR A 148 -10.29 5.66 8.78
N ALA A 149 -9.74 4.46 8.89
CA ALA A 149 -8.35 4.16 8.56
C ALA A 149 -8.29 3.71 7.09
N TYR A 150 -7.47 4.36 6.27
CA TYR A 150 -7.39 4.07 4.83
C TYR A 150 -6.26 3.10 4.52
N LYS A 151 -6.53 2.12 3.66
CA LYS A 151 -5.48 1.24 3.12
C LYS A 151 -4.75 2.00 2.02
N LEU A 152 -3.43 1.88 1.98
CA LEU A 152 -2.57 2.57 1.04
C LEU A 152 -1.54 1.60 0.48
N VAL A 153 -1.28 1.67 -0.83
CA VAL A 153 -0.13 0.97 -1.41
C VAL A 153 1.09 1.85 -1.25
N ALA A 154 1.83 1.60 -0.17
CA ALA A 154 3.01 2.36 0.21
C ALA A 154 4.24 2.03 -0.65
N ALA A 155 4.33 0.81 -1.19
CA ALA A 155 5.37 0.42 -2.14
C ALA A 155 4.87 -0.63 -3.14
N ILE A 156 5.36 -0.55 -4.38
CA ILE A 156 5.17 -1.58 -5.41
C ILE A 156 6.53 -2.13 -5.84
N ILE A 157 6.93 -3.28 -5.34
CA ILE A 157 8.26 -3.84 -5.55
C ILE A 157 8.18 -4.83 -6.72
N THR A 158 9.06 -4.71 -7.72
CA THR A 158 9.19 -5.67 -8.84
C THR A 158 10.64 -6.14 -8.97
N PRO A 159 10.93 -7.26 -9.65
CA PRO A 159 12.30 -7.71 -9.89
C PRO A 159 13.18 -6.65 -10.56
N GLU A 160 12.64 -5.93 -11.55
CA GLU A 160 13.35 -4.87 -12.27
C GLU A 160 13.68 -3.71 -11.34
N ARG A 161 12.74 -3.37 -10.45
CA ARG A 161 12.94 -2.34 -9.42
C ARG A 161 14.07 -2.75 -8.46
N VAL A 162 14.01 -3.94 -7.90
CA VAL A 162 15.05 -4.45 -6.99
C VAL A 162 16.43 -4.47 -7.66
N ALA A 163 16.51 -4.87 -8.93
CA ALA A 163 17.74 -4.86 -9.71
C ALA A 163 18.26 -3.43 -9.96
N ALA A 164 17.38 -2.49 -10.33
CA ALA A 164 17.70 -1.07 -10.48
C ALA A 164 18.07 -0.39 -9.15
N GLY A 165 17.69 -1.01 -8.04
CA GLY A 165 18.18 -0.65 -6.72
C GLY A 165 17.32 0.30 -5.94
N ILE A 166 16.02 0.17 -6.12
CA ILE A 166 15.00 1.12 -5.71
C ILE A 166 14.01 0.54 -4.71
#